data_AF-A0A1L0DCI0-F1
#
_entry.id   AF-A0A1L0DCI0-F1
#
_cell.length_a   1.000
_cell.length_b   1.000
_cell.length_c   1.000
_cell.angle_alpha   90.00
_cell.angle_beta   90.00
_cell.angle_gamma   90.00
#
_symmetry.space_group_name_H-M   'P 1'
#
loop_
_entity.id
_entity.type
_entity.pdbx_description
1 polymer ?
#
loop_
_entity_poly.entity_id
_entity_poly.type
_entity_poly.pdbx_seq_one_letter_code
_entity_poly.pdbx_strand_id
1 'polypeptide(L)'
;MFDLTGFSMKNADNAPIKFLTSMFEAHYPESLGIVIIHNAPWIFSTVWNIIKNWLDPVVVSKIHFTKGYEELNELVDPKFIPSELGGDDDADNTYVHPSVKHTRPARAKDAKYRELRKQRHELQMKFLETTKKWVESTNSEVSSQYLKDKIYLSYQISDNYIALDPYVRNPGIYDRNGTLVLRN
;
A
#
# COMPACT_ATOMS: atom_id res chain seq x y z
N MET A 1 9.74 -3.08 -9.96
CA MET A 1 10.16 -2.85 -11.37
C MET A 1 10.75 -1.44 -11.45
N PHE A 2 11.83 -1.27 -12.20
CA PHE A 2 12.44 0.02 -12.53
C PHE A 2 12.41 0.16 -14.04
N ASP A 3 11.74 1.20 -14.57
CA ASP A 3 11.77 1.54 -15.98
C ASP A 3 12.88 2.57 -16.25
N LEU A 4 13.78 2.25 -17.18
CA LEU A 4 14.94 3.05 -17.55
C LEU A 4 14.75 3.77 -18.89
N THR A 5 13.51 3.88 -19.38
CA THR A 5 13.18 4.74 -20.51
C THR A 5 13.68 6.17 -20.25
N GLY A 6 14.54 6.69 -21.14
CA GLY A 6 15.18 8.02 -20.96
C GLY A 6 16.39 8.04 -20.03
N PHE A 7 16.88 6.89 -19.56
CA PHE A 7 18.10 6.82 -18.77
C PHE A 7 19.34 7.30 -19.54
N SER A 8 20.22 8.02 -18.85
CA SER A 8 21.52 8.45 -19.36
C SER A 8 22.53 8.58 -18.23
N MET A 9 23.82 8.64 -18.55
CA MET A 9 24.84 8.83 -17.51
C MET A 9 24.68 10.15 -16.72
N LYS A 10 23.91 11.13 -17.22
CA LYS A 10 23.62 12.39 -16.51
C LYS A 10 22.64 12.20 -15.36
N ASN A 11 21.78 11.18 -15.40
CA ASN A 11 20.81 10.86 -14.36
C ASN A 11 21.15 9.57 -13.60
N ALA A 12 22.35 9.03 -13.80
CA ALA A 12 22.89 7.89 -13.08
C ALA A 12 23.45 8.33 -11.71
N ASP A 13 22.56 8.60 -10.74
CA ASP A 13 22.98 8.94 -9.38
C ASP A 13 23.25 7.67 -8.55
N ASN A 14 24.52 7.42 -8.26
CA ASN A 14 24.96 6.24 -7.53
C ASN A 14 24.57 6.27 -6.04
N ALA A 15 24.34 7.43 -5.44
CA ALA A 15 24.07 7.51 -4.00
C ALA A 15 22.68 6.94 -3.64
N PRO A 16 21.57 7.32 -4.30
CA PRO A 16 20.27 6.69 -4.11
C PRO A 16 20.26 5.20 -4.44
N ILE A 17 20.95 4.80 -5.52
CA ILE A 17 21.03 3.38 -5.93
C ILE A 17 21.70 2.54 -4.84
N LYS A 18 22.83 3.02 -4.29
CA LYS A 18 23.53 2.34 -3.20
C LYS A 18 22.69 2.29 -1.94
N PHE A 19 21.99 3.37 -1.60
CA PHE A 19 21.08 3.39 -0.45
C PHE A 19 19.96 2.37 -0.59
N LEU A 20 19.28 2.32 -1.74
CA LEU A 20 18.21 1.35 -2.01
C LEU A 20 18.72 -0.09 -1.95
N THR A 21 19.90 -0.33 -2.53
CA THR A 21 20.59 -1.63 -2.50
C THR A 21 20.79 -2.10 -1.06
N SER A 22 21.44 -1.26 -0.22
CA SER A 22 21.68 -1.61 1.18
C SER A 22 20.39 -1.80 1.99
N MET A 23 19.33 -1.04 1.70
CA MET A 23 18.03 -1.20 2.34
C MET A 23 17.40 -2.57 2.02
N PHE A 24 17.44 -3.00 0.75
CA PHE A 24 16.88 -4.30 0.36
C PHE A 24 17.63 -5.46 1.00
N GLU A 25 18.96 -5.41 1.02
CA GLU A 25 19.79 -6.46 1.63
C GLU A 25 19.58 -6.55 3.15
N ALA A 26 19.59 -5.40 3.84
CA ALA A 26 19.57 -5.39 5.30
C ALA A 26 18.18 -5.63 5.90
N HIS A 27 17.11 -5.22 5.21
CA HIS A 27 15.77 -5.19 5.78
C HIS A 27 14.75 -6.07 5.05
N TYR A 28 15.04 -6.52 3.81
CA TYR A 28 14.10 -7.30 2.99
C TYR A 28 14.74 -8.46 2.19
N PRO A 29 15.74 -9.21 2.71
CA PRO A 29 16.49 -10.17 1.92
C PRO A 29 15.64 -11.32 1.35
N GLU A 30 14.66 -11.79 2.12
CA GLU A 30 13.76 -12.90 1.75
C GLU A 30 12.38 -12.42 1.28
N SER A 31 12.08 -11.13 1.45
CA SER A 31 10.83 -10.52 0.98
C SER A 31 10.92 -10.05 -0.47
N LEU A 32 12.14 -9.84 -0.98
CA LEU A 32 12.36 -9.48 -2.37
C LEU A 32 12.27 -10.73 -3.25
N GLY A 33 11.21 -10.84 -4.05
CA GLY A 33 11.00 -11.98 -4.96
C GLY A 33 11.69 -11.81 -6.31
N ILE A 34 11.34 -10.73 -7.02
CA ILE A 34 11.85 -10.41 -8.36
C ILE A 34 12.10 -8.90 -8.48
N VAL A 35 13.17 -8.52 -9.17
CA VAL A 35 13.46 -7.14 -9.57
C VAL A 35 13.56 -7.06 -11.07
N ILE A 36 12.64 -6.34 -11.70
CA ILE A 36 12.65 -6.14 -13.16
C ILE A 36 13.28 -4.78 -13.45
N ILE A 37 14.34 -4.79 -14.27
CA ILE A 37 15.00 -3.62 -14.85
C ILE A 37 14.56 -3.55 -16.32
N HIS A 38 13.58 -2.68 -16.59
CA HIS A 38 12.91 -2.56 -17.87
C HIS A 38 13.49 -1.43 -18.73
N ASN A 39 13.52 -1.62 -20.04
CA ASN A 39 14.04 -0.67 -21.05
C ASN A 39 15.44 -0.12 -20.72
N ALA A 40 16.31 -0.96 -20.16
CA ALA A 40 17.69 -0.56 -19.88
C ALA A 40 18.46 -0.32 -21.18
N PRO A 41 18.96 0.91 -21.43
CA PRO A 41 19.77 1.18 -22.60
C PRO A 41 21.12 0.47 -22.48
N TRP A 42 21.79 0.23 -23.61
CA TRP A 42 23.08 -0.47 -23.64
C TRP A 42 24.13 0.13 -22.68
N ILE A 43 24.12 1.45 -22.48
CA ILE A 43 25.04 2.15 -21.57
C ILE A 43 24.86 1.76 -20.10
N PHE A 44 23.68 1.26 -19.70
CA PHE A 44 23.40 0.82 -18.34
C PHE A 44 24.28 -0.36 -17.90
N SER A 45 24.84 -1.13 -18.85
CA SER A 45 25.75 -2.25 -18.52
C SER A 45 26.95 -1.80 -17.67
N THR A 46 27.43 -0.57 -17.88
CA THR A 46 28.53 0.01 -17.10
C THR A 46 28.11 0.23 -15.65
N VAL A 47 26.92 0.79 -15.44
CA VAL A 47 26.37 1.07 -14.10
C VAL A 47 26.04 -0.25 -13.40
N TRP A 48 25.44 -1.21 -14.11
CA TRP A 48 25.15 -2.53 -13.58
C TRP A 48 26.40 -3.27 -13.08
N ASN A 49 27.53 -3.16 -13.79
CA ASN A 49 28.79 -3.76 -13.36
C ASN A 49 29.32 -3.19 -12.03
N ILE A 50 28.90 -1.99 -11.65
CA ILE A 50 29.20 -1.39 -10.34
C ILE A 50 28.19 -1.91 -9.31
N ILE A 51 26.90 -1.80 -9.60
CA ILE A 51 25.79 -2.18 -8.70
C ILE A 51 25.88 -3.64 -8.30
N LYS A 52 26.18 -4.54 -9.23
CA LYS A 52 26.24 -5.99 -8.96
C LYS A 52 27.26 -6.36 -7.87
N ASN A 53 28.30 -5.55 -7.66
CA ASN A 53 29.30 -5.78 -6.62
C ASN A 53 28.83 -5.30 -5.23
N TRP A 54 27.73 -4.54 -5.19
CA TRP A 54 27.10 -4.11 -3.95
C TRP A 54 25.97 -5.03 -3.52
N LEU A 55 25.60 -6.01 -4.35
CA LEU A 55 24.50 -6.92 -4.13
C LEU A 55 25.02 -8.31 -3.80
N ASP A 56 24.42 -8.95 -2.80
CA ASP A 56 24.64 -10.36 -2.54
C ASP A 56 24.20 -11.23 -3.74
N PRO A 57 24.83 -12.40 -3.97
CA PRO A 57 24.52 -13.24 -5.12
C PRO A 57 23.05 -13.67 -5.24
N VAL A 58 22.34 -13.80 -4.12
CA VAL A 58 20.92 -14.18 -4.10
C VAL A 58 20.08 -13.04 -4.66
N VAL A 59 20.30 -11.79 -4.25
CA VAL A 59 19.58 -10.64 -4.85
C VAL A 59 19.96 -10.44 -6.32
N VAL A 60 21.23 -10.62 -6.70
CA VAL A 60 21.64 -10.56 -8.11
C VAL A 60 20.87 -11.57 -8.96
N SER A 61 20.65 -12.79 -8.45
CA SER A 61 19.91 -13.84 -9.18
C SER A 61 18.42 -13.52 -9.40
N LYS A 62 17.86 -12.58 -8.63
CA LYS A 62 16.47 -12.14 -8.72
C LYS A 62 16.26 -10.97 -9.70
N ILE A 63 17.34 -10.45 -10.29
CA ILE A 63 17.30 -9.31 -11.19
C ILE A 63 17.13 -9.78 -12.63
N HIS A 64 16.05 -9.34 -13.27
CA HIS A 64 15.71 -9.63 -14.66
C HIS A 64 15.75 -8.36 -15.49
N PHE A 65 16.39 -8.44 -16.65
CA PHE A 65 16.44 -7.35 -17.62
C PHE A 65 15.42 -7.59 -18.71
N THR A 66 14.67 -6.56 -19.07
CA THR A 66 13.70 -6.60 -20.17
C THR A 66 13.89 -5.40 -21.10
N LYS A 67 13.76 -5.57 -22.42
CA LYS A 67 14.00 -4.55 -23.45
C LYS A 67 12.75 -4.02 -24.15
N GLY A 68 11.58 -4.51 -23.75
CA GLY A 68 10.30 -4.17 -24.35
C GLY A 68 9.17 -4.99 -23.74
N TYR A 69 7.96 -4.80 -24.27
CA TYR A 69 6.74 -5.42 -23.77
C TYR A 69 6.81 -6.95 -23.81
N GLU A 70 7.35 -7.54 -24.87
CA GLU A 70 7.37 -9.00 -25.06
C GLU A 70 8.11 -9.70 -23.92
N GLU A 71 9.31 -9.23 -23.57
CA GLU A 71 10.12 -9.77 -22.47
C GLU A 71 9.50 -9.46 -21.09
N LEU A 72 8.76 -8.35 -20.97
CA LEU A 72 8.05 -7.99 -19.73
C LEU A 72 6.84 -8.90 -19.48
N ASN A 73 6.10 -9.22 -20.54
CA ASN A 73 4.93 -10.11 -20.52
C ASN A 73 5.28 -11.56 -20.13
N GLU A 74 6.51 -12.01 -20.42
CA GLU A 74 7.00 -13.30 -19.92
C GLU A 74 7.08 -13.37 -18.39
N LEU A 75 7.18 -12.22 -17.71
CA LEU A 75 7.33 -12.12 -16.25
C LEU A 75 6.08 -11.62 -15.53
N VAL A 76 5.25 -10.80 -16.20
CA VAL A 76 4.07 -10.15 -15.61
C VAL A 76 2.88 -10.31 -16.55
N ASP A 77 1.75 -10.77 -16.03
CA ASP A 77 0.49 -10.88 -16.78
C ASP A 77 0.10 -9.52 -17.40
N PRO A 78 -0.27 -9.44 -18.69
CA PRO A 78 -0.61 -8.19 -19.38
C PRO A 78 -1.61 -7.30 -18.65
N LYS A 79 -2.56 -7.89 -17.91
CA LYS A 79 -3.57 -7.14 -17.14
C LYS A 79 -3.00 -6.33 -15.98
N PHE A 80 -1.75 -6.56 -15.60
CA PHE A 80 -1.04 -5.82 -14.55
C PHE A 80 0.09 -4.96 -15.11
N ILE A 81 0.27 -4.93 -16.43
CA ILE A 81 1.24 -4.08 -17.10
C ILE A 81 0.51 -2.81 -17.55
N PRO A 82 0.96 -1.61 -17.14
CA PRO A 82 0.39 -0.34 -17.62
C PRO A 82 0.34 -0.27 -19.15
N SER A 83 -0.73 0.29 -19.69
CA SER A 83 -0.92 0.52 -21.14
C SER A 83 0.21 1.34 -21.78
N GLU A 84 0.83 2.26 -21.02
CA GLU A 84 2.02 3.02 -21.44
C GLU A 84 3.24 2.13 -21.72
N LEU A 85 3.29 0.93 -21.13
CA LEU A 85 4.31 -0.10 -21.35
C LEU A 85 3.83 -1.23 -22.30
N GLY A 86 2.66 -1.06 -22.93
CA GLY A 86 2.09 -2.01 -23.89
C GLY A 86 1.16 -3.08 -23.30
N GLY A 87 0.83 -3.00 -22.01
CA GLY A 87 -0.11 -3.92 -21.36
C GLY A 87 -1.58 -3.50 -21.43
N ASP A 88 -2.41 -4.21 -20.66
CA ASP A 88 -3.86 -4.04 -20.63
C ASP A 88 -4.36 -3.22 -19.43
N ASP A 89 -3.47 -2.77 -18.54
CA ASP A 89 -3.85 -1.92 -17.39
C ASP A 89 -4.02 -0.46 -17.83
N ASP A 90 -5.28 -0.04 -17.94
CA ASP A 90 -5.72 1.30 -18.31
C ASP A 90 -6.08 2.17 -17.09
N ALA A 91 -5.65 1.78 -15.88
CA ALA A 91 -5.92 2.55 -14.68
C ALA A 91 -5.48 4.02 -14.81
N ASP A 92 -6.42 4.93 -14.50
CA ASP A 92 -6.15 6.36 -14.50
C ASP A 92 -5.18 6.72 -13.35
N ASN A 93 -3.91 6.90 -13.71
CA ASN A 93 -2.84 7.32 -12.79
C ASN A 93 -2.75 8.85 -12.64
N THR A 94 -3.72 9.60 -13.17
CA THR A 94 -3.70 11.07 -13.09
C THR A 94 -3.81 11.52 -11.64
N TYR A 95 -2.82 12.30 -11.20
CA TYR A 95 -2.85 12.89 -9.87
C TYR A 95 -3.95 13.96 -9.78
N VAL A 96 -5.05 13.63 -9.11
CA VAL A 96 -6.14 14.59 -8.87
C VAL A 96 -5.71 15.65 -7.87
N HIS A 97 -5.37 16.85 -8.33
CA HIS A 97 -4.95 17.95 -7.47
C HIS A 97 -6.02 18.33 -6.42
N PRO A 98 -5.60 18.82 -5.23
CA PRO A 98 -6.55 19.25 -4.22
C PRO A 98 -7.26 20.52 -4.70
N SER A 99 -8.56 20.61 -4.45
CA SER A 99 -9.34 21.83 -4.65
C SER A 99 -9.67 22.41 -3.28
N VAL A 100 -10.24 23.62 -3.23
CA VAL A 100 -10.60 24.31 -1.97
C VAL A 100 -11.46 23.42 -1.04
N LYS A 101 -12.28 22.52 -1.58
CA LYS A 101 -13.11 21.59 -0.80
C LYS A 101 -12.28 20.53 -0.03
N HIS A 102 -11.06 20.23 -0.50
CA HIS A 102 -10.14 19.24 0.06
C HIS A 102 -9.10 19.86 1.00
N THR A 103 -8.94 21.17 0.99
CA THR A 103 -7.95 21.88 1.83
C THR A 103 -8.53 22.32 3.18
N ARG A 104 -9.77 21.92 3.51
CA ARG A 104 -10.36 22.19 4.81
C ARG A 104 -9.63 21.39 5.89
N PRO A 105 -9.23 22.01 7.02
CA PRO A 105 -8.66 21.26 8.14
C PRO A 105 -9.73 20.34 8.74
N ALA A 106 -9.28 19.30 9.43
CA ALA A 106 -10.15 18.50 10.28
C ALA A 106 -10.97 19.40 11.23
N ARG A 107 -12.21 18.99 11.51
CA ARG A 107 -13.12 19.68 12.42
C ARG A 107 -12.48 19.84 13.79
N ALA A 108 -12.79 20.95 14.45
CA ALA A 108 -12.37 21.19 15.84
C ALA A 108 -12.88 20.07 16.75
N LYS A 109 -12.08 19.69 17.75
CA LYS A 109 -12.40 18.63 18.73
C LYS A 109 -13.40 19.12 19.77
N ASP A 110 -14.65 19.28 19.32
CA ASP A 110 -15.78 19.78 20.08
C ASP A 110 -16.35 18.72 21.07
N ALA A 111 -17.50 19.03 21.68
CA ALA A 111 -18.20 18.10 22.57
C ALA A 111 -18.62 16.81 21.85
N LYS A 112 -19.04 16.90 20.57
CA LYS A 112 -19.44 15.73 19.78
C LYS A 112 -18.25 14.80 19.51
N TYR A 113 -17.07 15.35 19.22
CA TYR A 113 -15.85 14.55 19.11
C TYR A 113 -15.55 13.75 20.38
N ARG A 114 -15.65 14.39 21.55
CA ARG A 114 -15.39 13.73 22.84
C ARG A 114 -16.39 12.62 23.11
N GLU A 115 -17.66 12.85 22.79
CA GLU A 115 -18.71 11.83 22.91
C GLU A 115 -18.46 10.64 21.98
N LEU A 116 -18.18 10.88 20.71
CA LEU A 116 -17.84 9.83 19.75
C LEU A 116 -16.61 9.01 20.17
N ARG A 117 -15.60 9.66 20.76
CA ARG A 117 -14.41 9.00 21.31
C ARG A 117 -14.75 8.11 22.51
N LYS A 118 -15.62 8.58 23.41
CA LYS A 118 -16.09 7.80 24.55
C LYS A 118 -16.87 6.57 24.09
N GLN A 119 -17.83 6.76 23.18
CA GLN A 119 -18.59 5.67 22.56
C GLN A 119 -17.67 4.65 21.88
N ARG A 120 -16.66 5.12 21.14
CA ARG A 120 -15.66 4.25 20.51
C ARG A 120 -14.95 3.37 21.53
N HIS A 121 -14.49 3.98 22.63
CA HIS A 121 -13.78 3.26 23.68
C HIS A 121 -14.67 2.18 24.30
N GLU A 122 -15.93 2.50 24.62
CA GLU A 122 -16.90 1.54 25.14
C GLU A 122 -17.17 0.38 24.16
N LEU A 123 -17.33 0.67 22.87
CA LEU A 123 -17.50 -0.35 21.84
C LEU A 123 -16.27 -1.26 21.72
N GLN A 124 -15.06 -0.69 21.78
CA GLN A 124 -13.81 -1.45 21.75
C GLN A 124 -13.68 -2.37 22.97
N MET A 125 -14.03 -1.90 24.17
CA MET A 125 -14.02 -2.72 25.38
C MET A 125 -15.00 -3.88 25.26
N LYS A 126 -16.24 -3.63 24.82
CA LYS A 126 -17.22 -4.69 24.55
C LYS A 126 -16.73 -5.70 23.51
N PHE A 127 -16.11 -5.23 22.43
CA PHE A 127 -15.55 -6.09 21.40
C PHE A 127 -14.45 -7.00 21.95
N LEU A 128 -13.54 -6.46 22.79
CA LEU A 128 -12.48 -7.24 23.44
C LEU A 128 -13.07 -8.28 24.41
N GLU A 129 -14.02 -7.88 25.25
CA GLU A 129 -14.70 -8.79 26.19
C GLU A 129 -15.44 -9.92 25.46
N THR A 130 -16.20 -9.61 24.41
CA THR A 130 -16.88 -10.61 23.59
C THR A 130 -15.90 -11.52 22.87
N THR A 131 -14.76 -10.98 22.40
CA THR A 131 -13.69 -11.79 21.79
C THR A 131 -13.09 -12.76 22.80
N LYS A 132 -12.86 -12.31 24.04
CA LYS A 132 -12.39 -13.19 25.13
C LYS A 132 -13.39 -14.31 25.40
N LYS A 133 -14.67 -13.99 25.58
CA LYS A 133 -15.74 -14.98 25.80
C LYS A 133 -15.86 -15.97 24.64
N TRP A 134 -15.70 -15.49 23.40
CA TRP A 134 -15.70 -16.34 22.21
C TRP A 134 -14.57 -17.38 22.25
N VAL A 135 -13.35 -16.95 22.57
CA VAL A 135 -12.15 -17.81 22.65
C VAL A 135 -12.24 -18.79 23.82
N GLU A 136 -12.77 -18.36 24.97
CA GLU A 136 -12.89 -19.19 26.18
C GLU A 136 -14.11 -20.14 26.15
N SER A 137 -15.06 -19.94 25.24
CA SER A 137 -16.28 -20.74 25.18
C SER A 137 -15.97 -22.17 24.75
N THR A 138 -16.32 -23.13 25.61
CA THR A 138 -16.23 -24.57 25.32
C THR A 138 -17.48 -25.14 24.66
N ASN A 139 -18.57 -24.37 24.61
CA ASN A 139 -19.83 -24.75 23.99
C ASN A 139 -19.93 -24.15 22.57
N SER A 140 -20.10 -25.02 21.57
CA SER A 140 -20.10 -24.61 20.16
C SER A 140 -21.23 -23.64 19.78
N GLU A 141 -22.42 -23.78 20.36
CA GLU A 141 -23.56 -22.89 20.06
C GLU A 141 -23.31 -21.50 20.65
N VAL A 142 -22.88 -21.46 21.92
CA VAL A 142 -22.55 -20.20 22.63
C VAL A 142 -21.37 -19.50 21.97
N SER A 143 -20.35 -20.24 21.54
CA SER A 143 -19.21 -19.70 20.79
C SER A 143 -19.66 -19.08 19.46
N SER A 144 -20.56 -19.74 18.73
CA SER A 144 -21.11 -19.23 17.48
C SER A 144 -21.90 -17.93 17.67
N GLN A 145 -22.62 -17.80 18.79
CA GLN A 145 -23.31 -16.55 19.13
C GLN A 145 -22.32 -15.41 19.43
N TYR A 146 -21.28 -15.65 20.24
CA TYR A 146 -20.26 -14.62 20.49
C TYR A 146 -19.52 -14.19 19.23
N LEU A 147 -19.31 -15.08 18.27
CA LEU A 147 -18.76 -14.72 16.97
C LEU A 147 -19.68 -13.74 16.22
N LYS A 148 -20.99 -14.00 16.18
CA LYS A 148 -21.98 -13.10 15.57
C LYS A 148 -21.98 -11.73 16.26
N ASP A 149 -22.00 -11.72 17.59
CA ASP A 149 -21.98 -10.48 18.38
C ASP A 149 -20.69 -9.68 18.14
N LYS A 150 -19.54 -10.35 18.06
CA LYS A 150 -18.25 -9.74 17.72
C LYS A 150 -18.27 -9.10 16.33
N ILE A 151 -18.82 -9.79 15.34
CA ILE A 151 -18.97 -9.25 13.98
C ILE A 151 -19.87 -8.01 14.00
N TYR A 152 -21.00 -8.07 14.71
CA TYR A 152 -21.90 -6.91 14.84
C TYR A 152 -21.21 -5.71 15.50
N LEU A 153 -20.48 -5.93 16.61
CA LEU A 153 -19.68 -4.89 17.27
C LEU A 153 -18.62 -4.29 16.32
N SER A 154 -18.03 -5.10 15.43
CA SER A 154 -17.06 -4.60 14.45
C SER A 154 -17.68 -3.59 13.47
N TYR A 155 -18.93 -3.81 13.05
CA TYR A 155 -19.67 -2.85 12.22
C TYR A 155 -19.93 -1.55 12.99
N GLN A 156 -20.38 -1.63 14.25
CA GLN A 156 -20.60 -0.44 15.07
C GLN A 156 -19.32 0.39 15.29
N ILE A 157 -18.17 -0.28 15.46
CA ILE A 157 -16.86 0.39 15.55
C ILE A 157 -16.50 1.08 14.22
N SER A 158 -16.85 0.47 13.09
CA SER A 158 -16.67 1.05 11.76
C SER A 158 -17.53 2.29 11.57
N ASP A 159 -18.83 2.20 11.86
CA ASP A 159 -19.78 3.32 11.74
C ASP A 159 -19.37 4.50 12.65
N ASN A 160 -18.94 4.19 13.88
CA ASN A 160 -18.37 5.20 14.77
C ASN A 160 -17.10 5.85 14.19
N TYR A 161 -16.24 5.10 13.49
CA TYR A 161 -15.06 5.67 12.83
C TYR A 161 -15.47 6.61 11.69
N ILE A 162 -16.46 6.24 10.89
CA ILE A 162 -17.02 7.11 9.84
C ILE A 162 -17.53 8.42 10.45
N ALA A 163 -18.22 8.36 11.60
CA ALA A 163 -18.67 9.57 12.31
C ALA A 163 -17.50 10.41 12.87
N LEU A 164 -16.38 9.79 13.25
CA LEU A 164 -15.16 10.46 13.72
C LEU A 164 -14.30 11.02 12.59
N ASP A 165 -14.41 10.47 11.37
CA ASP A 165 -13.56 10.77 10.22
C ASP A 165 -13.33 12.28 10.00
N PRO A 166 -14.37 13.15 10.04
CA PRO A 166 -14.20 14.58 9.82
C PRO A 166 -13.33 15.28 10.88
N TYR A 167 -13.08 14.66 12.04
CA TYR A 167 -12.31 15.22 13.15
C TYR A 167 -10.87 14.71 13.21
N VAL A 168 -10.56 13.57 12.58
CA VAL A 168 -9.28 12.87 12.76
C VAL A 168 -8.46 12.78 11.48
N ARG A 169 -9.07 12.99 10.32
CA ARG A 169 -8.42 12.84 9.02
C ARG A 169 -8.64 14.08 8.15
N ASN A 170 -7.63 14.43 7.37
CA ASN A 170 -7.76 15.40 6.28
C ASN A 170 -8.05 14.65 4.96
N PRO A 171 -8.89 15.18 4.06
CA PRO A 171 -9.14 14.54 2.76
C PRO A 171 -7.84 14.32 1.96
N GLY A 172 -7.59 13.09 1.54
CA GLY A 172 -6.41 12.64 0.81
C GLY A 172 -6.68 12.41 -0.69
N ILE A 173 -5.78 11.69 -1.38
CA ILE A 173 -5.99 11.33 -2.80
C ILE A 173 -7.21 10.44 -2.99
N TYR A 174 -7.49 9.54 -2.06
CA TYR A 174 -8.61 8.59 -2.13
C TYR A 174 -9.98 9.26 -2.01
N ASP A 175 -10.09 10.39 -1.31
CA ASP A 175 -11.32 11.20 -1.29
C ASP A 175 -11.49 12.00 -2.59
N ARG A 176 -10.38 12.31 -3.27
CA ARG A 176 -10.36 13.16 -4.46
C ARG A 176 -10.70 12.39 -5.73
N ASN A 177 -10.18 11.17 -5.86
CA ASN A 177 -10.40 10.30 -7.01
C ASN A 177 -11.62 9.38 -6.85
N GLY A 178 -12.35 9.46 -5.72
CA GLY A 178 -13.56 8.69 -5.48
C GLY A 178 -13.34 7.22 -5.11
N THR A 179 -12.08 6.78 -4.90
CA THR A 179 -11.80 5.40 -4.43
C THR A 179 -12.35 5.17 -3.03
N LEU A 180 -12.33 6.20 -2.16
CA LEU A 180 -12.92 6.12 -0.83
C LEU A 180 -14.35 6.66 -0.87
N VAL A 181 -15.32 5.76 -0.84
CA VAL A 181 -16.74 6.10 -0.66
C VAL A 181 -17.19 5.63 0.72
N LEU A 182 -17.43 6.59 1.62
CA LEU A 182 -18.02 6.30 2.93
C LEU A 182 -19.50 5.99 2.73
N ARG A 183 -19.97 4.87 3.29
CA ARG A 183 -21.39 4.53 3.31
C ARG A 183 -22.10 5.55 4.20
N ASN A 184 -23.05 6.30 3.63
CA ASN A 184 -23.94 7.19 4.37
C ASN A 184 -25.09 6.41 5.01
#